data_AF-A0A367M4W6-F1
#
_entry.id   AF-A0A367M4W6-F1
#
_cell.length_a   1.000
_cell.length_b   1.000
_cell.length_c   1.000
_cell.angle_alpha   90.00
_cell.angle_beta   90.00
_cell.angle_gamma   90.00
#
_symmetry.space_group_name_H-M   'P 1'
#
loop_
_entity.id
_entity.type
_entity.pdbx_description
1 polymer ?
#
loop_
_entity_poly.entity_id
_entity_poly.type
_entity_poly.pdbx_seq_one_letter_code
_entity_poly.pdbx_strand_id
1 'polypeptide(L)'
;MKMRIAPLWLALAGVCLAWIPPAGAQMANDLTIGNPKAMALGNAVTADETGIDSVHYNPAALTRMKGRQATVKLLTGVMDIRAGFKAPPNYGEGTFGLRDDPVANSHSRTLTPTMYLPGLGGMTDVPLLVAPLAGISINPPGS
;
A
#
# COMPACT_ATOMS: atom_id res chain seq x y z
N MET A 1 -17.88 -35.08 21.54
CA MET A 1 -16.49 -35.50 21.24
C MET A 1 -15.54 -34.41 21.71
N LYS A 2 -14.59 -34.70 22.61
CA LYS A 2 -13.54 -33.75 23.03
C LYS A 2 -12.33 -33.94 22.10
N MET A 3 -12.00 -32.93 21.30
CA MET A 3 -10.87 -32.98 20.39
C MET A 3 -9.57 -32.83 21.19
N ARG A 4 -8.77 -33.91 21.28
CA ARG A 4 -7.46 -33.89 21.95
C ARG A 4 -6.41 -33.53 20.91
N ILE A 5 -5.97 -32.27 20.92
CA ILE A 5 -4.91 -31.79 20.02
C ILE A 5 -3.59 -32.38 20.54
N ALA A 6 -2.92 -33.18 19.72
CA ALA A 6 -1.65 -33.81 20.12
C ALA A 6 -0.55 -32.74 20.25
N PRO A 7 0.37 -32.85 21.23
CA PRO A 7 1.44 -31.87 21.46
C PRO A 7 2.37 -31.71 20.24
N LEU A 8 2.47 -32.73 19.38
CA LEU A 8 3.19 -32.67 18.10
C LEU A 8 2.59 -31.64 17.14
N TRP A 9 1.25 -31.54 17.05
CA TRP A 9 0.59 -30.57 16.17
C TRP A 9 0.81 -29.13 16.64
N LEU A 10 0.86 -28.92 17.96
CA LEU A 10 1.22 -27.62 18.54
C LEU A 10 2.68 -27.27 18.25
N ALA A 11 3.60 -28.25 18.36
CA ALA A 11 5.01 -28.05 18.03
C ALA A 11 5.22 -27.72 16.54
N LEU A 12 4.55 -28.44 15.64
CA LEU A 12 4.60 -28.18 14.19
C LEU A 12 4.01 -26.81 13.84
N ALA A 13 2.85 -26.44 14.42
CA ALA A 13 2.28 -25.11 14.22
C ALA A 13 3.22 -24.01 14.73
N GLY A 14 3.89 -24.22 15.86
CA GLY A 14 4.87 -23.29 16.41
C GLY A 14 6.09 -23.10 15.50
N VAL A 15 6.63 -24.17 14.92
CA VAL A 15 7.73 -24.10 13.95
C VAL A 15 7.30 -23.36 12.67
N CYS A 16 6.09 -23.61 12.16
CA CYS A 16 5.57 -22.90 11.00
C CYS A 16 5.38 -21.40 11.26
N LEU A 17 4.86 -21.02 12.43
CA LEU A 17 4.72 -19.62 12.84
C LEU A 17 6.07 -18.92 12.99
N ALA A 18 7.10 -19.63 13.45
CA ALA A 18 8.45 -19.09 13.60
C ALA A 18 9.19 -18.89 12.25
N TRP A 19 8.75 -19.55 11.18
CA TRP A 19 9.34 -19.42 9.83
C TRP A 19 8.63 -18.38 8.96
N ILE A 20 7.77 -17.52 9.51
CA ILE A 20 7.13 -16.47 8.71
C ILE A 20 8.14 -15.32 8.55
N PRO A 21 8.70 -15.08 7.35
CA PRO A 21 9.55 -13.91 7.14
C PRO A 21 8.73 -12.63 7.37
N PRO A 22 9.34 -11.55 7.88
CA PRO A 22 8.64 -10.28 8.04
C PRO A 22 8.13 -9.82 6.67
N ALA A 23 6.82 -9.65 6.54
CA ALA A 23 6.21 -9.06 5.35
C ALA A 23 6.46 -7.55 5.35
N GLY A 24 6.94 -7.01 4.24
CA GLY A 24 7.08 -5.56 4.08
C GLY A 24 5.71 -4.91 3.97
N ALA A 25 5.34 -4.07 4.93
CA ALA A 25 4.15 -3.24 4.84
C ALA A 25 4.44 -2.02 3.97
N GLN A 26 3.81 -1.93 2.79
CA GLN A 26 3.94 -0.77 1.92
C GLN A 26 2.71 0.13 2.09
N MET A 27 2.71 0.94 3.17
CA MET A 27 1.60 1.84 3.51
C MET A 27 1.32 2.88 2.41
N ALA A 28 2.34 3.33 1.69
CA ALA A 28 2.21 4.34 0.65
C ALA A 28 1.57 3.79 -0.64
N ASN A 29 1.49 2.46 -0.82
CA ASN A 29 0.90 1.88 -2.02
C ASN A 29 -0.62 1.90 -1.94
N ASP A 30 -1.28 2.22 -3.05
CA ASP A 30 -2.74 2.23 -3.20
C ASP A 30 -3.49 3.15 -2.23
N LEU A 31 -2.77 4.04 -1.53
CA LEU A 31 -3.34 5.01 -0.60
C LEU A 31 -4.37 5.89 -1.30
N THR A 32 -4.08 6.30 -2.54
CA THR A 32 -4.94 7.16 -3.38
C THR A 32 -6.12 6.43 -4.01
N ILE A 33 -6.28 5.11 -3.82
CA ILE A 33 -7.51 4.39 -4.17
C ILE A 33 -8.60 4.65 -3.13
N GLY A 34 -8.18 4.89 -1.87
CA GLY A 34 -9.03 5.37 -0.80
C GLY A 34 -10.16 4.43 -0.42
N ASN A 35 -10.03 3.12 -0.69
CA ASN A 35 -11.03 2.14 -0.29
C ASN A 35 -10.87 1.82 1.22
N PRO A 36 -11.84 2.15 2.08
CA PRO A 36 -11.69 1.98 3.52
C PRO A 36 -11.55 0.51 3.92
N LYS A 37 -12.22 -0.41 3.22
CA LYS A 37 -12.12 -1.86 3.47
C LYS A 37 -10.71 -2.36 3.14
N ALA A 38 -10.17 -1.98 1.98
CA ALA A 38 -8.82 -2.37 1.58
C ALA A 38 -7.75 -1.80 2.53
N MET A 39 -7.82 -0.51 2.86
CA MET A 39 -6.84 0.14 3.73
C MET A 39 -6.88 -0.42 5.16
N ALA A 40 -8.07 -0.72 5.71
CA ALA A 40 -8.19 -1.34 7.03
C ALA A 40 -7.56 -2.74 7.09
N LEU A 41 -7.47 -3.42 5.95
CA LEU A 41 -6.83 -4.73 5.80
C LEU A 41 -5.38 -4.62 5.30
N GLY A 42 -4.77 -3.44 5.34
CA GLY A 42 -3.40 -3.22 4.87
C GLY A 42 -3.21 -3.54 3.39
N ASN A 43 -4.25 -3.29 2.58
CA ASN A 43 -4.33 -3.66 1.16
C ASN A 43 -4.24 -5.17 0.86
N ALA A 44 -4.39 -6.04 1.88
CA ALA A 44 -4.36 -7.50 1.73
C ALA A 44 -5.71 -8.08 1.24
N VAL A 45 -6.20 -7.58 0.10
CA VAL A 45 -7.55 -7.88 -0.44
C VAL A 45 -7.51 -8.56 -1.81
N THR A 46 -6.45 -9.30 -2.10
CA THR A 46 -6.24 -9.94 -3.42
C THR A 46 -7.32 -10.96 -3.78
N ALA A 47 -7.93 -11.63 -2.79
CA ALA A 47 -9.02 -12.60 -2.99
C ALA A 47 -10.38 -12.07 -2.54
N ASP A 48 -10.44 -10.85 -1.99
CA ASP A 48 -11.66 -10.25 -1.45
C ASP A 48 -12.27 -9.24 -2.45
N GLU A 49 -13.54 -8.93 -2.26
CA GLU A 49 -14.27 -7.96 -3.06
C GLU A 49 -14.19 -6.57 -2.43
N THR A 50 -13.79 -5.58 -3.23
CA THR A 50 -13.67 -4.17 -2.83
C THR A 50 -14.62 -3.26 -3.63
N GLY A 51 -15.62 -3.84 -4.26
CA GLY A 51 -16.61 -3.12 -5.08
C GLY A 51 -15.96 -2.56 -6.35
N ILE A 52 -16.28 -1.31 -6.69
CA ILE A 52 -15.73 -0.63 -7.88
C ILE A 52 -14.19 -0.56 -7.82
N ASP A 53 -13.63 -0.49 -6.62
CA ASP A 53 -12.19 -0.38 -6.41
C ASP A 53 -11.44 -1.68 -6.66
N SER A 54 -12.15 -2.79 -6.87
CA SER A 54 -11.55 -4.06 -7.29
C SER A 54 -10.81 -3.95 -8.62
N VAL A 55 -11.03 -2.89 -9.41
CA VAL A 55 -10.19 -2.57 -10.57
C VAL A 55 -8.69 -2.42 -10.23
N HIS A 56 -8.36 -1.95 -9.03
CA HIS A 56 -6.97 -1.79 -8.58
C HIS A 56 -6.44 -3.02 -7.81
N TYR A 57 -7.30 -3.73 -7.10
CA TYR A 57 -6.88 -4.81 -6.19
C TYR A 57 -7.06 -6.21 -6.77
N ASN A 58 -8.25 -6.51 -7.32
CA ASN A 58 -8.61 -7.84 -7.81
C ASN A 58 -9.64 -7.71 -8.95
N PRO A 59 -9.21 -7.56 -10.21
CA PRO A 59 -10.13 -7.37 -11.34
C PRO A 59 -11.15 -8.49 -11.51
N ALA A 60 -10.86 -9.72 -11.05
CA ALA A 60 -11.80 -10.83 -11.13
C ALA A 60 -13.04 -10.62 -10.25
N ALA A 61 -12.91 -9.90 -9.13
CA ALA A 61 -14.02 -9.54 -8.26
C ALA A 61 -15.05 -8.62 -8.95
N LEU A 62 -14.68 -7.93 -10.03
CA LEU A 62 -15.62 -7.10 -10.80
C LEU A 62 -16.76 -7.91 -11.43
N THR A 63 -16.54 -9.20 -11.71
CA THR A 63 -17.57 -10.12 -12.24
C THR A 63 -18.75 -10.32 -11.27
N ARG A 64 -18.50 -10.08 -9.97
CA ARG A 64 -19.49 -10.21 -8.90
C ARG A 64 -20.30 -8.94 -8.71
N MET A 65 -19.89 -7.82 -9.32
CA MET A 65 -20.69 -6.60 -9.34
C MET A 65 -21.97 -6.81 -10.13
N LYS A 66 -23.12 -6.41 -9.57
CA LYS A 66 -24.42 -6.50 -10.23
C LYS A 66 -25.14 -5.15 -10.20
N GLY A 67 -25.87 -4.86 -11.26
CA GLY A 67 -26.67 -3.63 -11.39
C GLY A 67 -25.81 -2.38 -11.58
N ARG A 68 -26.39 -1.22 -11.22
CA ARG A 68 -25.69 0.08 -11.24
C ARG A 68 -25.25 0.44 -9.82
N GLN A 69 -23.97 0.77 -9.65
CA GLN A 69 -23.40 1.20 -8.39
C GLN A 69 -22.66 2.51 -8.59
N ALA A 70 -22.80 3.43 -7.64
CA ALA A 70 -22.04 4.67 -7.58
C ALA A 70 -21.44 4.79 -6.19
N THR A 71 -20.16 5.12 -6.12
CA THR A 71 -19.42 5.24 -4.87
C THR A 71 -18.71 6.59 -4.83
N VAL A 72 -18.79 7.27 -3.69
CA VAL A 72 -18.07 8.50 -3.40
C VAL A 72 -17.22 8.26 -2.16
N LYS A 73 -15.96 8.69 -2.19
CA LYS A 73 -14.95 8.48 -1.15
C LYS A 73 -14.19 9.78 -0.93
N LEU A 74 -13.70 9.95 0.29
CA LEU A 74 -12.81 11.03 0.67
C LEU A 74 -11.63 10.45 1.41
N LEU A 75 -10.43 10.67 0.88
CA LEU A 75 -9.18 10.33 1.55
C LEU A 75 -8.58 11.61 2.14
N THR A 76 -8.16 11.55 3.40
CA THR A 76 -7.38 12.63 4.01
C THR A 76 -6.30 12.10 4.95
N GLY A 77 -5.20 12.83 5.09
CA GLY A 77 -4.11 12.46 5.99
C GLY A 77 -2.99 13.48 6.06
N VAL A 78 -2.12 13.28 7.04
CA VAL A 78 -0.84 13.99 7.21
C VAL A 78 0.31 13.01 6.99
N MET A 79 1.40 13.47 6.38
CA MET A 79 2.57 12.64 6.09
C MET A 79 3.76 13.09 6.94
N ASP A 80 4.53 12.15 7.46
CA ASP A 80 5.86 12.39 8.05
C ASP A 80 6.82 11.37 7.44
N ILE A 81 7.44 11.75 6.31
CA ILE A 81 8.35 10.88 5.57
C ILE A 81 9.75 11.19 6.04
N ARG A 82 10.45 10.14 6.51
CA ARG A 82 11.83 10.23 6.98
C ARG A 82 12.71 9.31 6.15
N ALA A 83 13.80 9.85 5.63
CA ALA A 83 14.81 9.11 4.90
C ALA A 83 16.14 9.19 5.64
N GLY A 84 16.87 8.08 5.68
CA GLY A 84 18.24 8.01 6.18
C GLY A 84 19.13 7.46 5.08
N PHE A 85 20.21 8.17 4.78
CA PHE A 85 21.18 7.77 3.78
C PHE A 85 22.38 7.19 4.52
N LYS A 86 22.68 5.90 4.37
CA LYS A 86 23.80 5.25 5.06
C LYS A 86 24.84 4.81 4.04
N ALA A 87 26.05 5.35 4.14
CA ALA A 87 27.15 4.90 3.32
C ALA A 87 27.77 3.62 3.92
N PRO A 88 27.89 2.52 3.15
CA PRO A 88 28.57 1.32 3.60
C PRO A 88 30.08 1.54 3.75
N PRO A 89 30.80 0.66 4.48
CA PRO A 89 32.25 0.63 4.46
C PRO A 89 32.74 0.49 3.00
N ASN A 90 33.79 1.24 2.63
CA ASN A 90 34.36 1.28 1.28
C ASN A 90 33.46 1.89 0.20
N TYR A 91 32.48 2.73 0.58
CA TYR A 91 31.68 3.51 -0.37
C TYR A 91 32.58 4.35 -1.30
N GLY A 92 32.37 4.22 -2.62
CA GLY A 92 33.15 4.92 -3.64
C GLY A 92 34.50 4.30 -4.02
N GLU A 93 34.93 3.19 -3.40
CA GLU A 93 36.25 2.58 -3.68
C GLU A 93 36.28 1.70 -4.94
N GLY A 94 35.13 1.18 -5.39
CA GLY A 94 35.04 0.25 -6.53
C GLY A 94 34.45 0.83 -7.82
N THR A 95 33.98 2.08 -7.81
CA THR A 95 33.25 2.67 -8.95
C THR A 95 33.52 4.17 -9.04
N PHE A 96 34.20 4.59 -10.11
CA PHE A 96 34.47 5.99 -10.48
C PHE A 96 35.14 6.90 -9.43
N GLY A 97 35.54 6.40 -8.26
CA GLY A 97 36.21 7.19 -7.22
C GLY A 97 35.30 8.19 -6.50
N LEU A 98 33.97 8.02 -6.58
CA LEU A 98 32.98 8.90 -5.97
C LEU A 98 32.90 8.64 -4.45
N ARG A 99 33.90 9.13 -3.70
CA ARG A 99 34.01 8.97 -2.24
C ARG A 99 33.33 10.11 -1.47
N ASP A 100 33.27 11.29 -2.06
CA ASP A 100 32.66 12.49 -1.48
C ASP A 100 31.19 12.62 -1.92
N ASP A 101 30.31 11.87 -1.25
CA ASP A 101 28.86 12.07 -1.36
C ASP A 101 28.36 13.02 -0.25
N PRO A 102 27.89 14.24 -0.59
CA PRO A 102 27.44 15.22 0.40
C PRO A 102 26.21 14.79 1.20
N VAL A 103 25.46 13.79 0.74
CA VAL A 103 24.29 13.26 1.46
C VAL A 103 24.60 11.94 2.20
N ALA A 104 25.82 11.42 2.14
CA ALA A 104 26.21 10.22 2.88
C ALA A 104 26.06 10.41 4.39
N ASN A 105 25.47 9.42 5.07
CA ASN A 105 25.21 9.43 6.52
C ASN A 105 24.34 10.60 7.00
N SER A 106 23.57 11.20 6.09
CA SER A 106 22.62 12.27 6.40
C SER A 106 21.19 11.74 6.59
N HIS A 107 20.34 12.59 7.15
CA HIS A 107 18.92 12.33 7.34
C HIS A 107 18.08 13.43 6.66
N SER A 108 16.96 13.03 6.08
CA SER A 108 15.98 13.94 5.49
C SER A 108 14.60 13.68 6.08
N ARG A 109 13.80 14.75 6.20
CA ARG A 109 12.42 14.70 6.67
C ARG A 109 11.56 15.64 5.85
N THR A 110 10.40 15.17 5.40
CA THR A 110 9.38 16.01 4.76
C THR A 110 8.01 15.72 5.36
N LEU A 111 7.26 16.80 5.61
CA LEU A 111 5.86 16.75 6.02
C LEU A 111 4.91 17.04 4.86
N THR A 112 5.44 17.40 3.69
CA THR A 112 4.67 17.87 2.55
C THR A 112 4.34 16.69 1.63
N PRO A 113 3.06 16.27 1.53
CA PRO A 113 2.63 15.35 0.49
C PRO A 113 2.65 16.03 -0.88
N THR A 114 3.11 15.29 -1.89
CA THR A 114 3.09 15.71 -3.30
C THR A 114 2.16 14.80 -4.08
N MET A 115 1.24 15.37 -4.86
CA MET A 115 0.29 14.62 -5.69
C MET A 115 0.34 15.10 -7.14
N TYR A 116 0.16 14.19 -8.07
CA TYR A 116 -0.10 14.55 -9.46
C TYR A 116 -1.57 14.92 -9.63
N LEU A 117 -1.84 16.20 -9.90
CA LEU A 117 -3.20 16.71 -10.05
C LEU A 117 -3.51 16.93 -11.55
N PRO A 118 -4.55 16.26 -12.10
CA PRO A 118 -4.96 16.46 -13.48
C PRO A 118 -5.25 17.95 -13.76
N GLY A 119 -4.80 18.44 -14.91
CA GLY A 119 -4.99 19.83 -15.32
C GLY A 119 -3.97 20.84 -14.74
N LEU A 120 -3.18 20.46 -13.74
CA LEU A 120 -2.13 21.31 -13.16
C LEU A 120 -0.72 21.02 -13.69
N GLY A 121 -0.61 20.10 -14.65
CA GLY A 121 0.62 19.91 -15.44
C GLY A 121 1.79 19.26 -14.73
N GLY A 122 1.64 18.80 -13.48
CA GLY A 122 2.74 18.19 -12.75
C GLY A 122 2.43 17.72 -11.33
N MET A 123 3.48 17.23 -10.68
CA MET A 123 3.51 16.97 -9.25
C MET A 123 3.34 18.29 -8.49
N THR A 124 2.29 18.38 -7.69
CA THR A 124 1.90 19.56 -6.93
C THR A 124 1.98 19.23 -5.45
N ASP A 125 2.72 20.05 -4.70
CA ASP A 125 2.77 19.97 -3.25
C ASP A 125 1.45 20.46 -2.66
N VAL A 126 0.89 19.68 -1.75
CA VAL A 126 -0.34 20.03 -1.04
C VAL A 126 -0.08 20.13 0.47
N PRO A 127 -0.62 21.14 1.16
CA PRO A 127 -0.38 21.34 2.59
C PRO A 127 -1.07 20.25 3.45
N LEU A 128 -2.11 19.62 2.91
CA LEU A 128 -2.81 18.50 3.50
C LEU A 128 -3.21 17.54 2.38
N LEU A 129 -3.02 16.24 2.57
CA LEU A 129 -3.55 15.25 1.63
C LEU A 129 -5.07 15.25 1.76
N VAL A 130 -5.78 15.72 0.73
CA VAL A 130 -7.23 15.63 0.59
C VAL A 130 -7.53 15.23 -0.84
N ALA A 131 -8.09 14.03 -1.02
CA ALA A 131 -8.44 13.50 -2.34
C ALA A 131 -9.90 13.04 -2.34
N PRO A 132 -10.81 13.80 -2.99
CA PRO A 132 -12.14 13.30 -3.30
C PRO A 132 -12.03 12.30 -4.45
N LEU A 133 -12.67 11.14 -4.28
CA LEU A 133 -12.64 10.05 -5.26
C LEU A 133 -14.07 9.61 -5.53
N ALA A 134 -14.34 9.18 -6.76
CA ALA A 134 -15.63 8.63 -7.13
C ALA A 134 -15.46 7.48 -8.11
N GLY A 135 -16.44 6.60 -8.16
CA GLY A 135 -16.48 5.48 -9.08
C GLY A 135 -17.92 5.14 -9.46
N ILE A 136 -18.10 4.68 -10.70
CA ILE A 136 -19.39 4.22 -11.20
C ILE A 136 -19.18 2.85 -11.84
N SER A 137 -20.09 1.93 -11.61
CA SER A 137 -20.14 0.61 -12.24
C SER A 137 -21.53 0.35 -12.79
N ILE A 138 -21.60 -0.26 -13.97
CA ILE A 138 -22.82 -0.60 -14.67
C ILE A 138 -22.70 -2.04 -15.15
N ASN A 139 -23.46 -2.94 -14.55
CA ASN A 139 -23.62 -4.31 -15.02
C ASN A 139 -25.09 -4.58 -15.38
N PRO A 140 -25.45 -4.64 -16.69
CA PRO A 140 -26.81 -4.92 -17.15
C PRO A 140 -27.30 -6.32 -16.71
N PRO A 141 -28.61 -6.53 -16.54
CA PRO A 141 -29.16 -7.86 -16.31
C PRO A 141 -28.81 -8.80 -17.48
N GLY A 142 -28.20 -9.96 -17.20
CA GLY A 142 -27.87 -10.97 -18.20
C GLY A 142 -26.46 -10.91 -18.79
N SER A 143 -25.58 -10.04 -18.24
CA SER A 143 -24.12 -10.03 -18.53
C SER A 143 -23.31 -10.80 -17.48
#